data_AF-A0A2V8LIX9-F1
#
_entry.id   AF-A0A2V8LIX9-F1
#
_cell.length_a   1.000
_cell.length_b   1.000
_cell.length_c   1.000
_cell.angle_alpha   90.00
_cell.angle_beta   90.00
_cell.angle_gamma   90.00
#
_symmetry.space_group_name_H-M   'P 1'
#
loop_
_entity.id
_entity.type
_entity.pdbx_description
1 polymer ?
#
loop_
_entity_poly.entity_id
_entity_poly.type
_entity_poly.pdbx_seq_one_letter_code
_entity_poly.pdbx_strand_id
1 'polypeptide(L)'
;MKLPSRVPIITWFVVGALCVVTSVLISSESLAARHANGNSNNVPGHKRGKKKPPKQVNHCNDPTPSNQAASKCTLGTDKPFVAGCTLPFSGSESHPVDEHCPNEGCTKNPPDITQNRIKNNFCATGTPVEISFGSIDRLQVDVDKMVTQHKISYGKGPPSGPPQPDVRPLIGSGKLDTVDKNGHPVKIGEGDLVTIDAFVLDAKHDDTFPFGFGGETVNCKNSLLEWNDIHIALGRTATMGECNSVTAEILPHFRPAVWDRFDSNSCTSRHVTSPLPVKGIRVRITGQLFFDGSHMPNSCSKPRPGGNPLRRSVWEVHPVYKIEVFDVASSKFITLEQWAAQH
;
A
#
# COMPACT_ATOMS: atom_id res chain seq x y z
N MET A 1 7.01 8.06 -83.50
CA MET A 1 6.18 9.29 -83.50
C MET A 1 5.62 9.50 -82.09
N LYS A 2 5.89 10.68 -81.51
CA LYS A 2 5.26 11.35 -80.33
C LYS A 2 4.99 10.58 -79.01
N LEU A 3 5.71 11.02 -77.97
CA LEU A 3 5.42 10.98 -76.50
C LEU A 3 4.09 11.70 -76.12
N PRO A 4 3.63 11.81 -74.82
CA PRO A 4 4.03 11.18 -73.53
C PRO A 4 2.85 10.76 -72.59
N SER A 5 3.13 10.13 -71.44
CA SER A 5 2.54 10.54 -70.14
C SER A 5 3.44 10.16 -68.95
N ARG A 6 3.40 10.99 -67.91
CA ARG A 6 4.41 11.22 -66.84
C ARG A 6 4.12 10.42 -65.55
N VAL A 7 5.16 10.01 -64.83
CA VAL A 7 5.21 10.01 -63.34
C VAL A 7 6.65 10.35 -62.90
N PRO A 8 6.88 11.28 -61.95
CA PRO A 8 8.22 11.72 -61.56
C PRO A 8 8.83 10.84 -60.48
N ILE A 9 10.14 10.61 -60.63
CA ILE A 9 11.09 10.16 -59.62
C ILE A 9 11.49 11.39 -58.80
N ILE A 10 11.38 11.34 -57.48
CA ILE A 10 12.01 12.32 -56.58
C ILE A 10 13.02 11.59 -55.70
N THR A 11 14.28 11.93 -55.97
CA THR A 11 15.49 11.59 -55.25
C THR A 11 15.66 12.48 -54.00
N TRP A 12 16.43 11.96 -53.05
CA TRP A 12 16.77 12.48 -51.74
C TRP A 12 17.21 13.95 -51.70
N PHE A 13 16.68 14.70 -50.73
CA PHE A 13 17.25 15.95 -50.23
C PHE A 13 17.77 15.75 -48.81
N VAL A 14 19.09 15.82 -48.65
CA VAL A 14 19.76 16.12 -47.38
C VAL A 14 19.76 17.63 -47.25
N VAL A 15 19.09 18.15 -46.23
CA VAL A 15 19.20 19.57 -45.82
C VAL A 15 19.75 19.60 -44.41
N GLY A 16 21.02 19.98 -44.30
CA GLY A 16 21.58 20.47 -43.05
C GLY A 16 21.06 21.88 -42.78
N ALA A 17 20.55 22.08 -41.56
CA ALA A 17 20.23 23.41 -41.05
C ALA A 17 20.79 23.53 -39.62
N LEU A 18 21.57 24.60 -39.46
CA LEU A 18 22.25 25.09 -38.26
C LEU A 18 21.46 24.91 -36.95
N CYS A 19 22.09 24.27 -35.97
CA CYS A 19 21.77 24.49 -34.56
C CYS A 19 22.39 25.82 -34.11
N VAL A 20 21.55 26.81 -33.83
CA VAL A 20 21.93 27.99 -33.04
C VAL A 20 21.88 27.58 -31.58
N VAL A 21 23.06 27.41 -30.97
CA VAL A 21 23.20 27.24 -29.53
C VAL A 21 23.33 28.62 -28.90
N THR A 22 22.25 29.11 -28.29
CA THR A 22 22.28 30.28 -27.42
C THR A 22 22.81 29.85 -26.04
N SER A 23 24.11 30.05 -25.84
CA SER A 23 24.76 29.92 -24.54
C SER A 23 24.38 31.11 -23.65
N VAL A 24 23.49 30.90 -22.68
CA VAL A 24 23.30 31.84 -21.58
C VAL A 24 24.39 31.57 -20.54
N LEU A 25 25.44 32.38 -20.58
CA LEU A 25 26.44 32.48 -19.52
C LEU A 25 25.83 33.25 -18.35
N ILE A 26 25.46 32.55 -17.27
CA ILE A 26 25.16 33.20 -15.99
C ILE A 26 26.50 33.29 -15.23
N SER A 27 27.07 34.49 -15.23
CA SER A 27 28.23 34.84 -14.39
C SER A 27 27.83 34.80 -12.92
N SER A 28 28.43 33.89 -12.16
CA SER A 28 28.35 33.89 -10.69
C SER A 28 29.35 34.91 -10.15
N GLU A 29 28.89 36.11 -9.80
CA GLU A 29 29.67 37.03 -8.98
C GLU A 29 29.71 36.52 -7.54
N SER A 30 30.91 36.27 -7.04
CA SER A 30 31.16 35.94 -5.64
C SER A 30 31.02 37.20 -4.78
N LEU A 31 29.99 37.28 -3.94
CA LEU A 31 30.03 38.18 -2.80
C LEU A 31 30.76 37.48 -1.64
N ALA A 32 32.03 37.82 -1.51
CA ALA A 32 32.83 37.59 -0.32
C ALA A 32 32.19 38.31 0.88
N ALA A 33 31.87 37.54 1.92
CA ALA A 33 31.45 38.07 3.21
C ALA A 33 32.62 38.81 3.87
N ARG A 34 32.45 40.11 4.07
CA ARG A 34 33.37 40.96 4.84
C ARG A 34 33.19 40.68 6.33
N HIS A 35 34.31 40.42 7.01
CA HIS A 35 34.43 40.50 8.45
C HIS A 35 34.01 41.89 8.96
N ALA A 36 33.12 41.91 9.97
CA ALA A 36 32.96 43.03 10.87
C ALA A 36 32.89 42.50 12.31
N ASN A 37 33.86 42.93 13.09
CA ASN A 37 34.04 42.70 14.52
C ASN A 37 33.08 43.61 15.30
N GLY A 38 32.36 43.09 16.29
CA GLY A 38 31.31 43.87 16.97
C GLY A 38 30.67 43.19 18.18
N ASN A 39 31.45 43.10 19.25
CA ASN A 39 31.11 43.17 20.68
C ASN A 39 29.86 42.45 21.26
N SER A 40 30.18 41.47 22.13
CA SER A 40 29.54 41.04 23.39
C SER A 40 28.18 41.64 23.78
N ASN A 41 27.20 40.76 24.04
CA ASN A 41 26.42 40.79 25.28
C ASN A 41 25.87 39.39 25.65
N ASN A 42 26.13 39.02 26.90
CA ASN A 42 25.80 37.77 27.58
C ASN A 42 24.29 37.52 27.68
N VAL A 43 23.84 36.30 27.38
CA VAL A 43 22.60 35.71 27.94
C VAL A 43 22.88 34.24 28.34
N PRO A 44 22.46 33.77 29.52
CA PRO A 44 22.93 32.51 30.10
C PRO A 44 22.44 31.27 29.34
N GLY A 45 23.32 30.29 29.21
CA GLY A 45 23.08 29.05 28.48
C GLY A 45 21.98 28.18 29.08
N HIS A 46 20.97 27.86 28.27
CA HIS A 46 20.21 26.62 28.39
C HIS A 46 20.89 25.56 27.51
N LYS A 47 21.69 24.69 28.13
CA LYS A 47 22.11 23.44 27.51
C LYS A 47 20.86 22.59 27.27
N ARG A 48 20.25 22.68 26.08
CA ARG A 48 19.32 21.66 25.60
C ARG A 48 20.12 20.38 25.43
N GLY A 49 20.06 19.50 26.43
CA GLY A 49 20.56 18.15 26.32
C GLY A 49 19.95 17.53 25.07
N LYS A 50 20.80 17.06 24.15
CA LYS A 50 20.37 16.21 23.03
C LYS A 50 19.70 14.98 23.67
N LYS A 51 18.36 14.95 23.70
CA LYS A 51 17.63 13.71 24.00
C LYS A 51 18.09 12.72 22.93
N LYS A 52 18.82 11.68 23.36
CA LYS A 52 19.08 10.53 22.51
C LYS A 52 17.72 10.06 21.99
N PRO A 53 17.58 9.74 20.69
CA PRO A 53 16.36 9.11 20.21
C PRO A 53 16.10 7.89 21.10
N PRO A 54 14.84 7.64 21.51
CA PRO A 54 14.53 6.47 22.30
C PRO A 54 15.05 5.25 21.54
N LYS A 55 15.86 4.42 22.20
CA LYS A 55 16.24 3.11 21.65
C LYS A 55 14.93 2.41 21.31
N GLN A 56 14.72 2.03 20.05
CA GLN A 56 13.68 1.08 19.70
C GLN A 56 13.92 -0.17 20.57
N VAL A 57 13.03 -0.39 21.53
CA VAL A 57 13.04 -1.62 22.31
C VAL A 57 12.53 -2.69 21.36
N ASN A 58 13.35 -3.72 21.14
CA ASN A 58 12.97 -4.84 20.29
C ASN A 58 12.13 -5.81 21.15
N HIS A 59 10.83 -5.90 20.86
CA HIS A 59 9.92 -6.82 21.53
C HIS A 59 9.70 -8.13 20.75
N CYS A 60 10.48 -8.43 19.70
CA CYS A 60 10.29 -9.64 18.86
C CYS A 60 10.31 -10.95 19.66
N ASN A 61 10.95 -10.94 20.84
CA ASN A 61 11.10 -12.10 21.70
C ASN A 61 10.16 -12.06 22.92
N ASP A 62 9.31 -11.04 23.04
CA ASP A 62 8.35 -10.94 24.13
C ASP A 62 7.20 -11.93 23.90
N PRO A 63 6.62 -12.52 24.95
CA PRO A 63 5.46 -13.37 24.81
C PRO A 63 4.25 -12.56 24.32
N THR A 64 3.35 -13.24 23.60
CA THR A 64 2.04 -12.70 23.22
C THR A 64 1.31 -12.08 24.43
N PRO A 65 0.89 -10.80 24.37
CA PRO A 65 0.13 -10.18 25.44
C PRO A 65 -1.26 -10.81 25.58
N SER A 66 -1.85 -10.72 26.78
CA SER A 66 -3.22 -11.18 27.02
C SER A 66 -4.27 -10.28 26.33
N ASN A 67 -5.39 -10.86 25.87
CA ASN A 67 -6.43 -10.13 25.13
C ASN A 67 -7.00 -8.90 25.82
N GLN A 68 -7.13 -8.93 27.16
CA GLN A 68 -7.65 -7.81 27.96
C GLN A 68 -6.71 -6.59 27.95
N ALA A 69 -5.41 -6.79 27.71
CA ALA A 69 -4.43 -5.73 27.58
C ALA A 69 -4.34 -5.18 26.14
N ALA A 70 -4.95 -5.87 25.18
CA ALA A 70 -4.65 -5.67 23.78
C ALA A 70 -5.57 -4.68 23.08
N SER A 71 -6.87 -4.63 23.42
CA SER A 71 -7.80 -3.62 22.88
C SER A 71 -7.85 -2.37 23.75
N LYS A 72 -7.63 -1.21 23.14
CA LYS A 72 -7.75 0.12 23.79
C LYS A 72 -9.01 0.87 23.38
N CYS A 73 -9.90 0.22 22.63
CA CYS A 73 -11.09 0.87 22.12
C CYS A 73 -12.27 0.78 23.09
N THR A 74 -13.00 1.88 23.23
CA THR A 74 -14.26 1.93 23.99
C THR A 74 -15.46 2.26 23.09
N LEU A 75 -15.28 2.22 21.76
CA LEU A 75 -16.28 2.62 20.77
C LEU A 75 -16.80 1.37 20.06
N GLY A 76 -18.04 0.98 20.37
CA GLY A 76 -18.75 -0.04 19.60
C GLY A 76 -18.09 -1.42 19.59
N THR A 77 -17.17 -1.70 20.53
CA THR A 77 -16.42 -2.96 20.61
C THR A 77 -17.26 -4.19 20.98
N ASP A 78 -18.56 -4.00 21.18
CA ASP A 78 -19.53 -5.06 21.44
C ASP A 78 -20.48 -5.26 20.25
N LYS A 79 -20.17 -4.63 19.10
CA LYS A 79 -20.91 -4.81 17.86
C LYS A 79 -20.15 -5.75 16.94
N PRO A 80 -20.83 -6.75 16.35
CA PRO A 80 -20.19 -7.66 15.42
C PRO A 80 -19.86 -6.96 14.10
N PHE A 81 -18.83 -7.46 13.46
CA PHE A 81 -18.54 -7.26 12.05
C PHE A 81 -19.68 -7.84 11.19
N VAL A 82 -20.02 -7.16 10.10
CA VAL A 82 -21.02 -7.61 9.14
C VAL A 82 -20.38 -7.69 7.76
N ALA A 83 -20.22 -8.90 7.23
CA ALA A 83 -19.63 -9.10 5.90
C ALA A 83 -20.47 -8.45 4.79
N GLY A 84 -21.80 -8.43 4.92
CA GLY A 84 -22.72 -7.81 3.94
C GLY A 84 -23.00 -8.65 2.68
N CYS A 85 -22.30 -9.78 2.51
CA CYS A 85 -22.46 -10.73 1.41
C CYS A 85 -21.95 -12.12 1.83
N THR A 86 -22.11 -13.11 0.95
CA THR A 86 -21.38 -14.38 1.07
C THR A 86 -19.89 -14.12 0.92
N LEU A 87 -19.09 -14.63 1.87
CA LEU A 87 -17.63 -14.47 1.83
C LEU A 87 -17.05 -15.03 0.52
N PRO A 88 -16.10 -14.33 -0.12
CA PRO A 88 -15.57 -14.70 -1.44
C PRO A 88 -14.51 -15.82 -1.40
N PHE A 89 -14.34 -16.48 -0.26
CA PHE A 89 -13.40 -17.57 -0.03
C PHE A 89 -14.03 -18.71 0.77
N SER A 90 -13.47 -19.91 0.65
CA SER A 90 -13.85 -21.08 1.45
C SER A 90 -13.03 -21.19 2.73
N GLY A 91 -13.51 -21.95 3.70
CA GLY A 91 -12.77 -22.23 4.94
C GLY A 91 -12.71 -21.04 5.90
N SER A 92 -13.66 -20.11 5.80
CA SER A 92 -13.83 -19.02 6.76
C SER A 92 -14.03 -19.56 8.18
N GLU A 93 -13.35 -18.96 9.15
CA GLU A 93 -13.48 -19.29 10.57
C GLU A 93 -13.92 -18.07 11.37
N SER A 94 -14.73 -18.25 12.42
CA SER A 94 -15.13 -17.13 13.28
C SER A 94 -14.00 -16.78 14.24
N HIS A 95 -13.67 -15.50 14.34
CA HIS A 95 -12.62 -14.97 15.22
C HIS A 95 -13.19 -14.02 16.27
N PRO A 96 -12.49 -13.81 17.40
CA PRO A 96 -12.90 -12.81 18.39
C PRO A 96 -13.08 -11.40 17.82
N VAL A 97 -12.32 -11.03 16.79
CA VAL A 97 -12.46 -9.71 16.13
C VAL A 97 -13.81 -9.56 15.42
N ASP A 98 -14.40 -10.65 14.93
CA ASP A 98 -15.68 -10.63 14.22
C ASP A 98 -16.85 -10.31 15.15
N GLU A 99 -16.75 -10.65 16.44
CA GLU A 99 -17.79 -10.39 17.43
C GLU A 99 -17.66 -9.00 18.06
N HIS A 100 -16.44 -8.44 18.04
CA HIS A 100 -16.07 -7.31 18.89
C HIS A 100 -15.49 -6.11 18.12
N CYS A 101 -15.41 -6.16 16.80
CA CYS A 101 -14.99 -5.03 15.99
C CYS A 101 -15.93 -4.82 14.80
N PRO A 102 -16.73 -3.74 14.80
CA PRO A 102 -17.65 -3.46 13.69
C PRO A 102 -16.89 -2.92 12.47
N ASN A 103 -17.54 -2.90 11.30
CA ASN A 103 -16.92 -2.47 10.04
C ASN A 103 -16.32 -1.04 10.09
N GLU A 104 -16.84 -0.15 10.94
CA GLU A 104 -16.30 1.21 11.15
C GLU A 104 -15.01 1.25 11.97
N GLY A 105 -14.68 0.18 12.69
CA GLY A 105 -13.58 0.13 13.65
C GLY A 105 -13.71 1.15 14.79
N CYS A 106 -12.57 1.56 15.34
CA CYS A 106 -12.47 2.45 16.51
C CYS A 106 -12.16 3.90 16.15
N THR A 107 -13.11 4.58 15.51
CA THR A 107 -12.97 6.01 15.18
C THR A 107 -14.31 6.74 15.16
N LYS A 108 -14.27 8.06 15.38
CA LYS A 108 -15.41 8.98 15.20
C LYS A 108 -15.21 9.93 14.03
N ASN A 109 -14.04 9.88 13.38
CA ASN A 109 -13.69 10.76 12.27
C ASN A 109 -14.35 10.24 10.98
N PRO A 110 -15.26 11.00 10.32
CA PRO A 110 -16.01 10.48 9.18
C PRO A 110 -15.19 9.94 8.00
N PRO A 111 -14.07 10.57 7.58
CA PRO A 111 -13.19 10.00 6.55
C PRO A 111 -12.62 8.63 6.92
N ASP A 112 -12.22 8.44 8.19
CA ASP A 112 -11.70 7.15 8.67
C ASP A 112 -12.83 6.11 8.76
N ILE A 113 -14.03 6.50 9.19
CA ILE A 113 -15.21 5.60 9.17
C ILE A 113 -15.46 5.08 7.76
N THR A 114 -15.47 5.97 6.77
CA THR A 114 -15.68 5.60 5.36
C THR A 114 -14.54 4.70 4.87
N GLN A 115 -13.28 5.03 5.19
CA GLN A 115 -12.13 4.21 4.84
C GLN A 115 -12.25 2.81 5.44
N ASN A 116 -12.50 2.71 6.74
CA ASN A 116 -12.59 1.45 7.46
C ASN A 116 -13.69 0.55 6.90
N ARG A 117 -14.86 1.10 6.56
CA ARG A 117 -15.94 0.35 5.91
C ARG A 117 -15.53 -0.24 4.56
N ILE A 118 -14.74 0.49 3.77
CA ILE A 118 -14.26 0.01 2.48
C ILE A 118 -13.13 -1.00 2.66
N LYS A 119 -12.21 -0.75 3.59
CA LYS A 119 -11.16 -1.69 4.00
C LYS A 119 -11.78 -3.03 4.43
N ASN A 120 -12.87 -2.97 5.19
CA ASN A 120 -13.69 -4.10 5.67
C ASN A 120 -14.74 -4.63 4.68
N ASN A 121 -14.66 -4.32 3.39
CA ASN A 121 -15.65 -4.74 2.41
C ASN A 121 -15.22 -6.03 1.69
N PHE A 122 -15.90 -7.16 1.95
CA PHE A 122 -15.71 -8.42 1.22
C PHE A 122 -16.56 -8.55 -0.05
N CYS A 123 -17.35 -7.52 -0.40
CA CYS A 123 -18.43 -7.62 -1.37
C CYS A 123 -18.13 -6.99 -2.74
N ALA A 124 -16.86 -6.79 -3.08
CA ALA A 124 -16.49 -6.48 -4.46
C ALA A 124 -16.87 -7.65 -5.37
N THR A 125 -17.60 -7.38 -6.47
CA THR A 125 -18.13 -8.41 -7.38
C THR A 125 -17.66 -8.17 -8.82
N GLY A 126 -18.00 -9.10 -9.72
CA GLY A 126 -17.64 -9.03 -11.14
C GLY A 126 -16.45 -9.91 -11.50
N THR A 127 -15.98 -9.79 -12.74
CA THR A 127 -14.78 -10.47 -13.20
C THR A 127 -13.55 -9.67 -12.75
N PRO A 128 -12.60 -10.28 -12.02
CA PRO A 128 -11.38 -9.58 -11.62
C PRO A 128 -10.63 -9.02 -12.83
N VAL A 129 -10.30 -7.72 -12.79
CA VAL A 129 -9.39 -7.13 -13.76
C VAL A 129 -7.97 -7.53 -13.39
N GLU A 130 -7.28 -8.21 -14.30
CA GLU A 130 -5.86 -8.51 -14.09
C GLU A 130 -5.05 -7.23 -14.25
N ILE A 131 -4.42 -6.80 -13.16
CA ILE A 131 -3.64 -5.56 -13.10
C ILE A 131 -2.14 -5.86 -13.07
N SER A 132 -1.36 -4.84 -13.40
CA SER A 132 0.08 -4.82 -13.23
C SER A 132 0.49 -3.68 -12.31
N PHE A 133 1.76 -3.67 -11.92
CA PHE A 133 2.37 -2.50 -11.26
C PHE A 133 2.26 -1.23 -12.12
N GLY A 134 2.24 -1.35 -13.46
CA GLY A 134 2.00 -0.20 -14.34
C GLY A 134 0.57 0.32 -14.28
N SER A 135 -0.39 -0.55 -13.96
CA SER A 135 -1.78 -0.16 -13.68
C SER A 135 -1.84 0.70 -12.42
N ILE A 136 -1.19 0.24 -11.35
CA ILE A 136 -1.10 0.93 -10.05
C ILE A 136 -0.39 2.28 -10.19
N ASP A 137 0.70 2.35 -10.96
CA ASP A 137 1.41 3.61 -11.22
C ASP A 137 0.50 4.68 -11.82
N ARG A 138 -0.36 4.32 -12.78
CA ARG A 138 -1.30 5.25 -13.41
C ARG A 138 -2.38 5.70 -12.42
N LEU A 139 -2.93 4.78 -11.63
CA LEU A 139 -3.89 5.11 -10.58
C LEU A 139 -3.29 6.08 -9.55
N GLN A 140 -2.02 5.88 -9.17
CA GLN A 140 -1.32 6.79 -8.27
C GLN A 140 -1.13 8.19 -8.88
N VAL A 141 -0.74 8.26 -10.15
CA VAL A 141 -0.61 9.55 -10.86
C VAL A 141 -1.95 10.31 -10.90
N ASP A 142 -3.06 9.60 -11.13
CA ASP A 142 -4.39 10.21 -11.18
C ASP A 142 -4.80 10.81 -9.83
N VAL A 143 -4.64 10.07 -8.73
CA VAL A 143 -4.97 10.59 -7.39
C VAL A 143 -4.03 11.72 -6.98
N ASP A 144 -2.74 11.65 -7.31
CA ASP A 144 -1.78 12.74 -7.05
C ASP A 144 -2.19 14.00 -7.81
N LYS A 145 -2.62 13.86 -9.06
CA LYS A 145 -3.18 14.96 -9.84
C LYS A 145 -4.44 15.52 -9.19
N MET A 146 -5.36 14.68 -8.70
CA MET A 146 -6.56 15.15 -8.00
C MET A 146 -6.22 15.92 -6.72
N VAL A 147 -5.18 15.51 -5.98
CA VAL A 147 -4.68 16.23 -4.79
C VAL A 147 -4.12 17.61 -5.17
N THR A 148 -3.29 17.70 -6.22
CA THR A 148 -2.77 19.00 -6.70
C THR A 148 -3.87 19.93 -7.21
N GLN A 149 -5.01 19.37 -7.63
CA GLN A 149 -6.20 20.10 -8.05
C GLN A 149 -7.17 20.38 -6.89
N HIS A 150 -6.81 20.05 -5.65
CA HIS A 150 -7.64 20.19 -4.46
C HIS A 150 -9.00 19.47 -4.54
N LYS A 151 -9.08 18.37 -5.30
CA LYS A 151 -10.31 17.56 -5.44
C LYS A 151 -10.45 16.50 -4.35
N ILE A 152 -9.34 15.96 -3.89
CA ILE A 152 -9.26 14.98 -2.79
C ILE A 152 -8.05 15.30 -1.91
N SER A 153 -7.95 14.63 -0.76
CA SER A 153 -6.78 14.63 0.12
C SER A 153 -6.40 13.21 0.48
N TYR A 154 -5.13 12.98 0.82
CA TYR A 154 -4.64 11.74 1.44
C TYR A 154 -3.39 12.03 2.28
N GLY A 155 -2.99 11.09 3.14
CA GLY A 155 -1.81 11.18 4.02
C GLY A 155 -2.15 11.52 5.47
N LYS A 156 -1.18 12.02 6.24
CA LYS A 156 -1.32 12.15 7.70
C LYS A 156 -1.82 13.53 8.16
N GLY A 157 -3.07 13.57 8.65
CA GLY A 157 -3.64 14.62 9.50
C GLY A 157 -4.04 15.93 8.79
N PRO A 158 -5.06 16.67 9.25
CA PRO A 158 -5.62 17.82 8.52
C PRO A 158 -4.58 18.89 8.15
N PRO A 159 -4.61 19.45 6.92
CA PRO A 159 -5.61 19.24 5.87
C PRO A 159 -5.39 17.97 5.02
N SER A 160 -4.37 17.16 5.34
CA SER A 160 -4.18 15.81 4.82
C SER A 160 -5.06 14.80 5.60
N GLY A 161 -5.13 13.56 5.14
CA GLY A 161 -6.06 12.56 5.69
C GLY A 161 -6.83 11.88 4.58
N PRO A 162 -7.49 10.74 4.87
CA PRO A 162 -8.36 10.08 3.90
C PRO A 162 -9.34 11.06 3.25
N PRO A 163 -9.72 10.86 1.97
CA PRO A 163 -10.71 11.71 1.31
C PRO A 163 -11.98 11.83 2.13
N GLN A 164 -12.56 13.04 2.17
CA GLN A 164 -13.85 13.25 2.84
C GLN A 164 -14.93 12.36 2.20
N PRO A 165 -15.95 11.91 2.95
CA PRO A 165 -16.95 10.97 2.44
C PRO A 165 -17.68 11.43 1.18
N ASP A 166 -17.87 12.74 0.99
CA ASP A 166 -18.52 13.35 -0.16
C ASP A 166 -17.66 13.36 -1.43
N VAL A 167 -16.32 13.40 -1.29
CA VAL A 167 -15.38 13.41 -2.42
C VAL A 167 -14.72 12.06 -2.70
N ARG A 168 -14.72 11.12 -1.74
CA ARG A 168 -14.18 9.76 -1.93
C ARG A 168 -14.78 9.02 -3.14
N PRO A 169 -16.07 9.17 -3.48
CA PRO A 169 -16.63 8.56 -4.70
C PRO A 169 -15.97 8.97 -6.02
N LEU A 170 -15.18 10.06 -6.06
CA LEU A 170 -14.43 10.47 -7.25
C LEU A 170 -13.35 9.46 -7.68
N ILE A 171 -12.87 8.64 -6.75
CA ILE A 171 -11.85 7.60 -6.99
C ILE A 171 -12.44 6.18 -6.92
N GLY A 172 -13.78 6.05 -6.85
CA GLY A 172 -14.46 4.77 -6.72
C GLY A 172 -14.45 3.91 -7.98
N SER A 173 -15.17 2.79 -7.91
CA SER A 173 -15.30 1.81 -8.98
C SER A 173 -15.59 2.43 -10.36
N GLY A 174 -14.79 2.01 -11.35
CA GLY A 174 -14.89 2.44 -12.75
C GLY A 174 -14.62 3.94 -13.01
N LYS A 175 -14.03 4.68 -12.06
CA LYS A 175 -13.83 6.13 -12.21
C LYS A 175 -12.46 6.54 -12.77
N LEU A 176 -11.43 5.73 -12.61
CA LEU A 176 -10.05 6.10 -12.96
C LEU A 176 -9.59 5.36 -14.21
N ASP A 177 -8.79 6.04 -15.04
CA ASP A 177 -8.25 5.47 -16.27
C ASP A 177 -6.92 4.78 -15.98
N THR A 178 -6.79 3.53 -16.41
CA THR A 178 -5.54 2.79 -16.30
C THR A 178 -5.40 1.79 -17.45
N VAL A 179 -4.51 0.81 -17.28
CA VAL A 179 -4.35 -0.32 -18.18
C VAL A 179 -4.47 -1.65 -17.44
N ASP A 180 -4.90 -2.70 -18.12
CA ASP A 180 -4.81 -4.07 -17.62
C ASP A 180 -3.34 -4.57 -17.63
N LYS A 181 -3.12 -5.83 -17.24
CA LYS A 181 -1.79 -6.45 -17.25
C LYS A 181 -1.13 -6.51 -18.65
N ASN A 182 -1.94 -6.46 -19.71
CA ASN A 182 -1.49 -6.54 -21.10
C ASN A 182 -1.31 -5.15 -21.73
N GLY A 183 -1.62 -4.07 -20.99
CA GLY A 183 -1.51 -2.71 -21.47
C GLY A 183 -2.76 -2.16 -22.15
N HIS A 184 -3.87 -2.90 -22.16
CA HIS A 184 -5.13 -2.42 -22.74
C HIS A 184 -5.82 -1.40 -21.82
N PRO A 185 -6.41 -0.33 -22.34
CA PRO A 185 -7.14 0.63 -21.53
C PRO A 185 -8.30 -0.01 -20.77
N VAL A 186 -8.40 0.28 -19.48
CA VAL A 186 -9.51 -0.12 -18.61
C VAL A 186 -9.84 1.01 -17.65
N LYS A 187 -11.09 1.03 -17.16
CA LYS A 187 -11.51 1.93 -16.09
C LYS A 187 -11.74 1.13 -14.82
N ILE A 188 -10.98 1.43 -13.78
CA ILE A 188 -11.13 0.83 -12.44
C ILE A 188 -10.98 1.90 -11.34
N GLY A 189 -11.25 1.57 -10.10
CA GLY A 189 -11.03 2.42 -8.93
C GLY A 189 -11.40 1.68 -7.63
N GLU A 190 -11.50 2.43 -6.53
CA GLU A 190 -11.78 1.87 -5.21
C GLU A 190 -13.10 1.08 -5.19
N GLY A 191 -13.03 -0.18 -4.79
CA GLY A 191 -14.17 -1.11 -4.80
C GLY A 191 -14.20 -2.09 -5.98
N ASP A 192 -13.38 -1.90 -7.02
CA ASP A 192 -13.31 -2.86 -8.13
C ASP A 192 -12.54 -4.13 -7.76
N LEU A 193 -12.96 -5.27 -8.30
CA LEU A 193 -12.27 -6.54 -8.10
C LEU A 193 -11.06 -6.66 -9.04
N VAL A 194 -9.89 -6.96 -8.49
CA VAL A 194 -8.62 -7.03 -9.24
C VAL A 194 -7.82 -8.27 -8.89
N THR A 195 -6.94 -8.69 -9.80
CA THR A 195 -5.94 -9.74 -9.58
C THR A 195 -4.57 -9.24 -9.96
N ILE A 196 -3.58 -9.44 -9.09
CA ILE A 196 -2.17 -9.13 -9.36
C ILE A 196 -1.29 -10.38 -9.28
N ASP A 197 -0.41 -10.56 -10.27
CA ASP A 197 0.64 -11.59 -10.31
C ASP A 197 1.98 -10.95 -9.91
N ALA A 198 2.58 -11.42 -8.81
CA ALA A 198 3.75 -10.80 -8.21
C ALA A 198 4.56 -11.78 -7.36
N PHE A 199 5.71 -11.33 -6.85
CA PHE A 199 6.51 -12.06 -5.88
C PHE A 199 6.34 -11.48 -4.49
N VAL A 200 6.27 -12.31 -3.46
CA VAL A 200 6.23 -11.88 -2.06
C VAL A 200 7.63 -11.42 -1.63
N LEU A 201 7.77 -10.17 -1.18
CA LEU A 201 9.03 -9.62 -0.66
C LEU A 201 9.12 -9.75 0.86
N ASP A 202 8.01 -9.51 1.54
CA ASP A 202 7.79 -9.72 2.97
C ASP A 202 6.29 -9.94 3.19
N ALA A 203 5.96 -10.67 4.25
CA ALA A 203 4.60 -10.80 4.73
C ALA A 203 4.62 -10.79 6.25
N LYS A 204 3.79 -9.98 6.90
CA LYS A 204 3.76 -9.84 8.36
C LYS A 204 2.36 -9.49 8.84
N HIS A 205 1.97 -10.03 9.98
CA HIS A 205 0.94 -9.38 10.79
C HIS A 205 1.44 -7.98 11.14
N ASP A 206 0.71 -6.92 10.74
CA ASP A 206 1.15 -5.54 10.95
C ASP A 206 0.38 -4.85 12.08
N ASP A 207 0.87 -3.69 12.51
CA ASP A 207 0.29 -2.85 13.57
C ASP A 207 0.03 -3.55 14.92
N THR A 208 0.68 -4.68 15.11
CA THR A 208 0.53 -5.59 16.23
C THR A 208 1.74 -5.55 17.18
N PHE A 209 1.65 -6.23 18.31
CA PHE A 209 2.84 -6.74 19.00
C PHE A 209 3.57 -7.66 18.01
N PRO A 210 4.90 -7.71 17.95
CA PRO A 210 5.93 -7.13 18.82
C PRO A 210 6.46 -5.75 18.38
N PHE A 211 5.81 -5.06 17.45
CA PHE A 211 6.36 -3.80 16.94
C PHE A 211 6.02 -2.57 17.80
N GLY A 212 5.33 -2.77 18.93
CA GLY A 212 4.97 -1.70 19.87
C GLY A 212 3.85 -0.78 19.34
N PHE A 213 3.08 -1.26 18.36
CA PHE A 213 1.94 -0.56 17.80
C PHE A 213 0.65 -0.97 18.50
N GLY A 214 -0.31 -0.05 18.54
CA GLY A 214 -1.54 -0.17 19.33
C GLY A 214 -2.73 -0.70 18.54
N GLY A 215 -2.51 -1.43 17.44
CA GLY A 215 -3.53 -1.78 16.46
C GLY A 215 -3.99 -0.59 15.60
N GLU A 216 -4.52 -0.91 14.43
CA GLU A 216 -5.15 0.09 13.57
C GLU A 216 -6.56 0.45 14.04
N THR A 217 -7.08 1.58 13.57
CA THR A 217 -8.47 1.96 13.87
C THR A 217 -9.45 0.95 13.28
N VAL A 218 -9.21 0.43 12.08
CA VAL A 218 -10.06 -0.58 11.43
C VAL A 218 -10.18 -1.86 12.27
N ASN A 219 -9.09 -2.23 12.94
CA ASN A 219 -8.94 -3.41 13.79
C ASN A 219 -9.13 -3.10 15.28
N CYS A 220 -9.96 -2.10 15.55
CA CYS A 220 -10.35 -1.66 16.89
C CYS A 220 -9.20 -1.37 17.86
N LYS A 221 -8.04 -0.95 17.35
CA LYS A 221 -6.84 -0.67 18.15
C LYS A 221 -6.48 -1.85 19.05
N ASN A 222 -6.67 -3.06 18.55
CA ASN A 222 -6.23 -4.26 19.20
C ASN A 222 -4.81 -4.58 18.72
N SER A 223 -3.91 -4.90 19.64
CA SER A 223 -2.51 -5.15 19.33
C SER A 223 -2.17 -6.63 19.14
N LEU A 224 -3.13 -7.56 19.15
CA LEU A 224 -2.87 -9.00 18.92
C LEU A 224 -2.68 -9.33 17.44
N LEU A 225 -1.90 -10.36 17.13
CA LEU A 225 -1.67 -10.81 15.75
C LEU A 225 -2.98 -11.17 15.05
N GLU A 226 -3.82 -11.99 15.67
CA GLU A 226 -5.07 -12.47 15.09
C GLU A 226 -6.15 -11.40 14.91
N TRP A 227 -5.94 -10.21 15.49
CA TRP A 227 -6.83 -9.06 15.32
C TRP A 227 -6.38 -8.09 14.24
N ASN A 228 -5.20 -8.29 13.65
CA ASN A 228 -4.65 -7.36 12.67
C ASN A 228 -4.44 -8.01 11.31
N ASP A 229 -4.32 -7.13 10.33
CA ASP A 229 -4.11 -7.48 8.95
C ASP A 229 -2.73 -8.12 8.75
N ILE A 230 -2.64 -9.02 7.78
CA ILE A 230 -1.36 -9.48 7.28
C ILE A 230 -1.00 -8.64 6.06
N HIS A 231 0.01 -7.77 6.21
CA HIS A 231 0.54 -6.95 5.13
C HIS A 231 1.49 -7.78 4.27
N ILE A 232 1.26 -7.77 2.96
CA ILE A 232 2.06 -8.47 1.96
C ILE A 232 2.68 -7.44 1.04
N ALA A 233 4.00 -7.31 1.09
CA ALA A 233 4.75 -6.50 0.16
C ALA A 233 4.98 -7.28 -1.14
N LEU A 234 4.39 -6.84 -2.25
CA LEU A 234 4.49 -7.52 -3.55
C LEU A 234 5.46 -6.81 -4.48
N GLY A 235 6.43 -7.55 -5.03
CA GLY A 235 7.42 -7.08 -5.99
C GLY A 235 7.24 -7.66 -7.40
N ARG A 236 7.70 -6.95 -8.43
CA ARG A 236 7.74 -7.49 -9.81
C ARG A 236 8.73 -8.65 -9.93
N THR A 237 9.72 -8.69 -9.05
CA THR A 237 10.73 -9.75 -8.92
C THR A 237 10.90 -10.09 -7.45
N ALA A 238 11.37 -11.30 -7.14
CA ALA A 238 11.60 -11.77 -5.76
C ALA A 238 12.66 -10.96 -4.98
N THR A 239 13.48 -10.16 -5.67
CA THR A 239 14.60 -9.39 -5.10
C THR A 239 14.38 -7.87 -5.15
N MET A 240 13.18 -7.44 -5.53
CA MET A 240 12.83 -6.02 -5.58
C MET A 240 12.87 -5.41 -4.17
N GLY A 241 13.36 -4.16 -4.06
CA GLY A 241 13.30 -3.44 -2.79
C GLY A 241 11.87 -3.03 -2.44
N GLU A 242 11.49 -3.18 -1.16
CA GLU A 242 10.12 -2.99 -0.65
C GLU A 242 9.49 -1.64 -1.02
N CYS A 243 10.27 -0.56 -1.09
CA CYS A 243 9.74 0.75 -1.51
C CYS A 243 9.16 0.79 -2.95
N ASN A 244 9.44 -0.22 -3.77
CA ASN A 244 8.87 -0.37 -5.12
C ASN A 244 7.70 -1.35 -5.15
N SER A 245 7.27 -1.83 -3.99
CA SER A 245 6.19 -2.80 -3.84
C SER A 245 4.81 -2.18 -4.02
N VAL A 246 3.85 -3.06 -4.28
CA VAL A 246 2.41 -2.83 -4.09
C VAL A 246 1.99 -3.65 -2.88
N THR A 247 1.11 -3.12 -2.05
CA THR A 247 0.63 -3.83 -0.87
C THR A 247 -0.62 -4.64 -1.21
N ALA A 248 -0.70 -5.85 -0.66
CA ALA A 248 -1.96 -6.55 -0.46
C ALA A 248 -2.12 -6.87 1.02
N GLU A 249 -3.35 -6.91 1.52
CA GLU A 249 -3.61 -7.10 2.94
C GLU A 249 -4.72 -8.13 3.18
N ILE A 250 -4.42 -9.11 4.03
CA ILE A 250 -5.38 -10.10 4.47
C ILE A 250 -6.03 -9.60 5.76
N LEU A 251 -7.33 -9.29 5.71
CA LEU A 251 -8.10 -8.93 6.90
C LEU A 251 -8.14 -10.08 7.92
N PRO A 252 -8.21 -9.78 9.23
CA PRO A 252 -8.41 -10.78 10.27
C PRO A 252 -9.84 -11.33 10.29
N HIS A 253 -10.80 -10.55 9.77
CA HIS A 253 -12.21 -10.91 9.80
C HIS A 253 -12.51 -12.17 8.98
N PHE A 254 -13.08 -13.17 9.63
CA PHE A 254 -13.38 -14.49 9.06
C PHE A 254 -12.22 -15.23 8.38
N ARG A 255 -10.97 -14.83 8.65
CA ARG A 255 -9.78 -15.31 7.94
C ARG A 255 -9.61 -16.84 8.09
N PRO A 256 -9.38 -17.60 7.00
CA PRO A 256 -9.08 -19.02 7.13
C PRO A 256 -7.80 -19.27 7.93
N ALA A 257 -7.75 -20.29 8.80
CA ALA A 257 -6.56 -20.56 9.62
C ALA A 257 -5.26 -20.79 8.82
N VAL A 258 -5.36 -21.28 7.58
CA VAL A 258 -4.20 -21.43 6.69
C VAL A 258 -3.63 -20.08 6.23
N TRP A 259 -4.45 -19.03 6.17
CA TRP A 259 -4.02 -17.68 5.78
C TRP A 259 -3.27 -16.99 6.91
N ASP A 260 -3.57 -17.30 8.19
CA ASP A 260 -2.77 -16.87 9.35
C ASP A 260 -1.31 -17.32 9.25
N ARG A 261 -1.06 -18.42 8.54
CA ARG A 261 0.31 -18.92 8.32
C ARG A 261 1.09 -18.08 7.31
N PHE A 262 0.46 -17.13 6.59
CA PHE A 262 1.10 -16.32 5.54
C PHE A 262 2.00 -15.20 6.12
N ASP A 263 2.98 -15.58 6.95
CA ASP A 263 3.91 -14.66 7.60
C ASP A 263 5.34 -15.15 7.40
N SER A 264 6.22 -14.26 6.91
CA SER A 264 7.64 -14.54 6.68
C SER A 264 8.57 -13.56 7.39
N ASN A 265 8.00 -12.64 8.17
CA ASN A 265 8.78 -11.63 8.85
C ASN A 265 9.42 -12.23 10.10
N SER A 266 10.72 -12.01 10.25
CA SER A 266 11.51 -12.62 11.31
C SER A 266 11.05 -12.33 12.74
N CYS A 267 10.20 -11.32 12.93
CA CYS A 267 9.71 -10.87 14.23
C CYS A 267 8.32 -11.46 14.54
N THR A 268 7.38 -11.40 13.60
CA THR A 268 5.98 -11.89 13.78
C THR A 268 5.83 -13.37 13.49
N SER A 269 6.51 -13.94 12.50
CA SER A 269 6.41 -15.37 12.15
C SER A 269 6.72 -16.32 13.32
N ARG A 270 7.49 -15.88 14.33
CA ARG A 270 7.79 -16.64 15.55
C ARG A 270 6.58 -16.83 16.46
N HIS A 271 5.60 -15.94 16.34
CA HIS A 271 4.35 -15.95 17.10
C HIS A 271 3.21 -16.59 16.30
N VAL A 272 3.46 -16.94 15.04
CA VAL A 272 2.52 -17.64 14.17
C VAL A 272 2.70 -19.14 14.32
N THR A 273 1.61 -19.88 14.42
CA THR A 273 1.67 -21.35 14.45
C THR A 273 1.96 -21.88 13.04
N SER A 274 3.07 -22.59 12.86
CA SER A 274 3.49 -23.21 11.60
C SER A 274 3.51 -22.22 10.40
N PRO A 275 4.30 -21.13 10.47
CA PRO A 275 4.37 -20.12 9.42
C PRO A 275 4.85 -20.75 8.10
N LEU A 276 4.27 -20.30 6.99
CA LEU A 276 4.62 -20.75 5.66
C LEU A 276 5.84 -19.98 5.13
N PRO A 277 6.73 -20.63 4.35
CA PRO A 277 7.92 -19.99 3.79
C PRO A 277 7.57 -19.12 2.57
N VAL A 278 6.76 -18.08 2.76
CA VAL A 278 6.15 -17.33 1.66
C VAL A 278 7.09 -16.35 0.97
N LYS A 279 8.21 -15.99 1.58
CA LYS A 279 9.15 -15.01 1.01
C LYS A 279 9.78 -15.52 -0.29
N GLY A 280 9.72 -14.70 -1.32
CA GLY A 280 10.29 -14.97 -2.64
C GLY A 280 9.42 -15.85 -3.55
N ILE A 281 8.30 -16.40 -3.05
CA ILE A 281 7.39 -17.18 -3.90
C ILE A 281 6.61 -16.26 -4.83
N ARG A 282 6.24 -16.78 -6.00
CA ARG A 282 5.35 -16.09 -6.94
C ARG A 282 3.89 -16.42 -6.60
N VAL A 283 3.06 -15.40 -6.49
CA VAL A 283 1.65 -15.49 -6.14
C VAL A 283 0.76 -14.77 -7.13
N ARG A 284 -0.50 -15.20 -7.20
CA ARG A 284 -1.62 -14.37 -7.66
C ARG A 284 -2.50 -14.04 -6.47
N ILE A 285 -2.74 -12.76 -6.29
CA ILE A 285 -3.62 -12.26 -5.24
C ILE A 285 -4.81 -11.60 -5.91
N THR A 286 -6.01 -12.07 -5.56
CA THR A 286 -7.27 -11.48 -5.99
C THR A 286 -7.96 -10.86 -4.80
N GLY A 287 -8.53 -9.67 -4.99
CA GLY A 287 -9.22 -8.94 -3.95
C GLY A 287 -9.76 -7.61 -4.45
N GLN A 288 -10.30 -6.82 -3.54
CA GLN A 288 -10.78 -5.48 -3.86
C GLN A 288 -9.61 -4.52 -4.04
N LEU A 289 -9.67 -3.64 -5.04
CA LEU A 289 -8.79 -2.49 -5.16
C LEU A 289 -9.19 -1.43 -4.11
N PHE A 290 -8.26 -1.05 -3.25
CA PHE A 290 -8.48 -0.12 -2.15
C PHE A 290 -7.50 1.05 -2.19
N PHE A 291 -7.98 2.23 -1.81
CA PHE A 291 -7.16 3.42 -1.69
C PHE A 291 -6.91 3.74 -0.21
N ASP A 292 -5.70 3.47 0.26
CA ASP A 292 -5.31 3.79 1.63
C ASP A 292 -4.96 5.28 1.78
N GLY A 293 -6.00 6.07 1.97
CA GLY A 293 -5.92 7.51 2.11
C GLY A 293 -5.23 7.99 3.39
N SER A 294 -4.89 7.11 4.34
CA SER A 294 -4.23 7.48 5.60
C SER A 294 -2.72 7.66 5.45
N HIS A 295 -2.16 7.13 4.36
CA HIS A 295 -0.72 7.03 4.14
C HIS A 295 -0.29 7.77 2.88
N MET A 296 1.03 7.90 2.67
CA MET A 296 1.60 8.42 1.43
C MET A 296 2.67 7.50 0.87
N PRO A 297 2.86 7.44 -0.47
CA PRO A 297 3.95 6.68 -1.06
C PRO A 297 5.31 7.10 -0.48
N ASN A 298 6.18 6.11 -0.25
CA ASN A 298 7.46 6.32 0.42
C ASN A 298 8.60 5.63 -0.33
N SER A 299 9.65 6.41 -0.62
CA SER A 299 10.78 5.95 -1.45
C SER A 299 11.95 5.43 -0.62
N CYS A 300 12.73 4.49 -1.17
CA CYS A 300 13.95 4.00 -0.52
C CYS A 300 15.01 5.10 -0.33
N SER A 301 15.11 6.06 -1.26
CA SER A 301 16.17 7.08 -1.26
C SER A 301 15.88 8.26 -0.34
N LYS A 302 14.60 8.53 -0.09
CA LYS A 302 14.13 9.61 0.79
C LYS A 302 12.94 9.11 1.62
N PRO A 303 13.17 8.26 2.62
CA PRO A 303 12.10 7.80 3.49
C PRO A 303 11.50 9.02 4.22
N ARG A 304 10.21 9.27 4.00
CA ARG A 304 9.47 10.33 4.69
C ARG A 304 9.39 9.98 6.18
N PRO A 305 9.73 10.91 7.08
CA PRO A 305 9.53 10.71 8.51
C PRO A 305 8.04 10.57 8.83
N GLY A 306 7.70 9.84 9.90
CA GLY A 306 6.34 9.79 10.44
C GLY A 306 5.55 8.49 10.22
N GLY A 307 6.19 7.42 9.75
CA GLY A 307 5.62 6.07 9.74
C GLY A 307 4.86 5.68 8.47
N ASN A 308 5.11 6.34 7.33
CA ASN A 308 4.56 5.87 6.05
C ASN A 308 5.26 4.59 5.59
N PRO A 309 4.52 3.53 5.22
CA PRO A 309 5.09 2.27 4.75
C PRO A 309 5.89 2.48 3.46
N LEU A 310 6.94 1.68 3.28
CA LEU A 310 7.76 1.70 2.07
C LEU A 310 6.98 1.06 0.94
N ARG A 311 6.36 1.88 0.09
CA ARG A 311 5.63 1.41 -1.08
C ARG A 311 5.54 2.48 -2.15
N ARG A 312 5.38 2.03 -3.41
CA ARG A 312 5.34 2.89 -4.59
C ARG A 312 4.02 3.66 -4.71
N SER A 313 2.97 3.14 -4.08
CA SER A 313 1.59 3.61 -4.19
C SER A 313 0.83 3.33 -2.91
N VAL A 314 -0.23 4.08 -2.67
CA VAL A 314 -1.23 3.84 -1.61
C VAL A 314 -2.46 3.08 -2.12
N TRP A 315 -2.42 2.62 -3.38
CA TRP A 315 -3.39 1.65 -3.89
C TRP A 315 -2.95 0.23 -3.53
N GLU A 316 -3.92 -0.55 -3.06
CA GLU A 316 -3.69 -1.88 -2.48
C GLU A 316 -4.72 -2.88 -2.98
N VAL A 317 -4.39 -4.17 -2.85
CA VAL A 317 -5.40 -5.23 -2.93
C VAL A 317 -5.86 -5.54 -1.50
N HIS A 318 -6.97 -4.93 -1.09
CA HIS A 318 -7.55 -5.01 0.26
C HIS A 318 -9.10 -4.95 0.20
N PRO A 319 -9.81 -5.97 0.71
CA PRO A 319 -9.27 -7.20 1.30
C PRO A 319 -8.78 -8.16 0.23
N VAL A 320 -7.87 -9.05 0.61
CA VAL A 320 -7.57 -10.26 -0.17
C VAL A 320 -8.74 -11.25 -0.08
N TYR A 321 -9.18 -11.75 -1.24
CA TYR A 321 -10.25 -12.74 -1.40
C TYR A 321 -9.74 -14.10 -1.86
N LYS A 322 -8.57 -14.16 -2.48
CA LYS A 322 -7.97 -15.41 -2.95
C LYS A 322 -6.47 -15.27 -3.07
N ILE A 323 -5.76 -16.29 -2.62
CA ILE A 323 -4.31 -16.42 -2.77
C ILE A 323 -4.03 -17.70 -3.55
N GLU A 324 -3.29 -17.56 -4.65
CA GLU A 324 -2.78 -18.69 -5.42
C GLU A 324 -1.26 -18.62 -5.45
N VAL A 325 -0.60 -19.75 -5.25
CA VAL A 325 0.85 -19.89 -5.30
C VAL A 325 1.25 -20.56 -6.60
N PHE A 326 2.26 -20.03 -7.28
CA PHE A 326 2.83 -20.69 -8.44
C PHE A 326 3.62 -21.93 -8.00
N ASP A 327 3.06 -23.11 -8.24
CA ASP A 327 3.73 -24.37 -8.02
C ASP A 327 4.66 -24.69 -9.19
N VAL A 328 5.95 -24.76 -8.89
CA VAL A 328 7.01 -25.04 -9.88
C VAL A 328 6.89 -26.46 -10.42
N ALA A 329 6.47 -27.43 -9.60
CA ALA A 329 6.41 -28.83 -10.00
C ALA A 329 5.35 -29.07 -11.09
N SER A 330 4.16 -28.49 -10.93
CA SER A 330 3.08 -28.57 -11.92
C SER A 330 3.09 -27.44 -12.96
N SER A 331 3.95 -26.43 -12.79
CA SER A 331 4.00 -25.22 -13.62
C SER A 331 2.64 -24.49 -13.70
N LYS A 332 1.90 -24.46 -12.59
CA LYS A 332 0.56 -23.88 -12.49
C LYS A 332 0.39 -23.12 -11.18
N PHE A 333 -0.54 -22.18 -11.19
CA PHE A 333 -1.05 -21.62 -9.94
C PHE A 333 -1.99 -22.63 -9.28
N ILE A 334 -1.75 -22.91 -7.99
CA ILE A 334 -2.60 -23.71 -7.12
C ILE A 334 -3.06 -22.83 -5.94
N THR A 335 -4.13 -23.24 -5.26
CA THR A 335 -4.62 -22.50 -4.08
C THR A 335 -3.58 -22.51 -2.96
N LEU A 336 -3.61 -21.47 -2.10
CA LEU A 336 -2.76 -21.43 -0.91
C LEU A 336 -2.97 -22.67 -0.03
N GLU A 337 -4.21 -23.14 0.10
CA GLU A 337 -4.58 -24.34 0.86
C GLU A 337 -3.88 -25.59 0.32
N GLN A 338 -3.91 -25.78 -1.00
CA GLN A 338 -3.23 -26.92 -1.65
C GLN A 338 -1.71 -26.84 -1.49
N TRP A 339 -1.14 -25.65 -1.63
CA TRP A 339 0.31 -25.46 -1.46
C TRP A 339 0.74 -25.66 0.00
N ALA A 340 -0.03 -25.14 0.94
CA ALA A 340 0.21 -25.25 2.38
C ALA A 340 -0.01 -26.66 2.95
N ALA A 341 -0.72 -27.54 2.24
CA ALA A 341 -0.81 -28.95 2.60
C ALA A 341 0.49 -29.73 2.29
N GLN A 342 1.40 -29.13 1.51
CA GLN A 342 2.68 -29.71 1.09
C GLN A 342 3.87 -29.13 1.87
N HIS A 343 3.64 -28.13 2.74
CA HIS A 343 4.65 -27.34 3.45
C HIS A 343 4.27 -27.11 4.92
#